data_AF-A0AAD6TM03-F1
#
_entry.id   AF-A0AAD6TM03-F1
#
_cell.length_a   1.000
_cell.length_b   1.000
_cell.length_c   1.000
_cell.angle_alpha   90.00
_cell.angle_beta   90.00
_cell.angle_gamma   90.00
#
_symmetry.space_group_name_H-M   'P 1'
#
loop_
_entity.id
_entity.type
_entity.pdbx_description
1 polymer ?
#
loop_
_entity_poly.entity_id
_entity_poly.type
_entity_poly.pdbx_seq_one_letter_code
_entity_poly.pdbx_strand_id
1 'polypeptide(L)'
;MLLQHDRTFQQDPNFAYVCWNIIQKKEVNKHVAFRTDASSQASIVHDIQEMTPILTGLMQKWEVNPNAKPSGKAEKKAMRTLDKLKLMAKDLKGSSGYKQCRRNEIRAMMKKMATPALFITLNPADICDPLLGAMGGV
;
A
#
# COMPACT_ATOMS: atom_id res chain seq x y z
N MET A 1 -17.53 -4.11 -26.50
CA MET A 1 -18.74 -4.89 -26.83
C MET A 1 -18.75 -6.16 -25.99
N LEU A 2 -19.40 -6.13 -24.82
CA LEU A 2 -19.68 -7.32 -23.99
C LEU A 2 -21.19 -7.68 -24.04
N LEU A 3 -21.92 -7.09 -24.99
CA LEU A 3 -23.38 -7.01 -24.95
C LEU A 3 -24.11 -8.14 -25.70
N GLN A 4 -23.43 -9.18 -26.21
CA GLN A 4 -24.10 -10.03 -27.19
C GLN A 4 -23.95 -11.55 -27.10
N HIS A 5 -23.29 -12.14 -26.09
CA HIS A 5 -23.23 -13.62 -26.07
C HIS A 5 -23.65 -14.35 -24.80
N ASP A 6 -23.73 -13.70 -23.65
CA ASP A 6 -24.13 -14.42 -22.43
C ASP A 6 -24.92 -13.53 -21.46
N ARG A 7 -26.20 -13.88 -21.26
CA ARG A 7 -27.11 -13.15 -20.34
C ARG A 7 -26.66 -13.25 -18.89
N THR A 8 -25.91 -14.31 -18.54
CA THR A 8 -25.41 -14.51 -17.17
C THR A 8 -24.41 -13.42 -16.76
N PHE A 9 -23.52 -12.99 -17.65
CA PHE A 9 -22.57 -11.89 -17.36
C PHE A 9 -23.24 -10.51 -17.31
N GLN A 10 -24.30 -10.29 -18.08
CA GLN A 10 -25.00 -9.00 -18.09
C GLN A 10 -25.81 -8.77 -16.81
N GLN A 11 -26.35 -9.85 -16.22
CA GLN A 11 -27.21 -9.79 -15.05
C GLN A 11 -26.49 -10.09 -13.73
N ASP A 12 -25.23 -10.54 -13.77
CA ASP A 12 -24.48 -10.82 -12.55
C ASP A 12 -24.17 -9.52 -11.78
N PRO A 13 -24.74 -9.32 -10.58
CA PRO A 13 -24.48 -8.13 -9.76
C PRO A 13 -23.00 -8.02 -9.35
N ASN A 14 -22.25 -9.13 -9.37
CA ASN A 14 -20.82 -9.17 -9.04
C ASN A 14 -19.91 -8.98 -10.25
N PHE A 15 -20.44 -8.90 -11.47
CA PHE A 15 -19.63 -8.86 -12.69
C PHE A 15 -18.65 -7.68 -12.69
N ALA A 16 -19.11 -6.50 -12.26
CA ALA A 16 -18.28 -5.31 -12.16
C ALA A 16 -17.11 -5.52 -11.16
N TYR A 17 -17.37 -6.20 -10.04
CA TYR A 17 -16.36 -6.54 -9.04
C TYR A 17 -15.35 -7.57 -9.56
N VAL A 18 -15.81 -8.62 -10.24
CA VAL A 18 -14.94 -9.63 -10.87
C VAL A 18 -14.05 -9.01 -11.94
N CYS A 19 -14.63 -8.18 -12.83
CA CYS A 19 -13.87 -7.43 -13.84
C CYS A 19 -12.84 -6.51 -13.21
N TRP A 20 -13.22 -5.77 -12.16
CA TRP A 20 -12.32 -4.93 -11.40
C TRP A 20 -11.14 -5.71 -10.83
N ASN A 21 -11.40 -6.88 -10.24
CA ASN A 21 -10.35 -7.76 -9.71
C ASN A 21 -9.42 -8.29 -10.80
N ILE A 22 -9.95 -8.66 -11.97
CA ILE A 22 -9.13 -9.11 -13.10
C ILE A 22 -8.23 -7.98 -13.59
N ILE A 23 -8.77 -6.77 -13.75
CA ILE A 23 -7.99 -5.58 -14.14
C ILE A 23 -6.94 -5.25 -13.08
N GLN A 24 -7.29 -5.33 -11.79
CA GLN A 24 -6.36 -5.14 -10.68
C GLN A 24 -5.19 -6.13 -10.75
N LYS A 25 -5.47 -7.43 -10.86
CA LYS A 25 -4.45 -8.49 -10.96
C LYS A 25 -3.59 -8.34 -12.21
N LYS A 26 -4.18 -7.98 -13.36
CA LYS A 26 -3.46 -7.75 -14.61
C LYS A 26 -2.50 -6.56 -14.50
N GLU A 27 -2.94 -5.44 -13.92
CA GLU A 27 -2.08 -4.27 -13.71
C GLU A 27 -0.98 -4.54 -12.70
N VAL A 28 -1.26 -5.24 -11.59
CA VAL A 28 -0.21 -5.70 -10.66
C VAL A 28 0.80 -6.56 -11.41
N ASN A 29 0.34 -7.54 -12.20
CA ASN A 29 1.25 -8.39 -12.97
C ASN A 29 2.06 -7.60 -14.00
N LYS A 30 1.51 -6.57 -14.65
CA LYS A 30 2.30 -5.69 -15.55
C LYS A 30 3.36 -4.89 -14.81
N HIS A 31 3.04 -4.38 -13.63
CA HIS A 31 3.97 -3.60 -12.82
C HIS A 31 4.98 -4.46 -12.06
N VAL A 32 4.68 -5.72 -11.77
CA VAL A 32 5.61 -6.69 -11.18
C VAL A 32 6.46 -7.36 -12.26
N ALA A 33 5.91 -7.56 -13.46
CA ALA A 33 6.66 -7.92 -14.66
C ALA A 33 7.45 -6.71 -15.17
N PHE A 34 8.30 -6.17 -14.31
CA PHE A 34 9.45 -5.41 -14.73
C PHE A 34 10.24 -6.32 -15.68
N ARG A 35 10.32 -5.92 -16.95
CA ARG A 35 11.38 -6.34 -17.87
C ARG A 35 12.71 -5.71 -17.41
N THR A 36 13.11 -5.96 -16.17
CA THR A 36 14.50 -5.74 -15.78
C THR A 36 15.26 -6.95 -16.31
N ASP A 37 16.39 -6.70 -16.96
CA ASP A 37 17.32 -7.77 -17.28
C ASP A 37 17.68 -8.53 -15.99
N ALA A 38 17.87 -9.85 -16.12
CA ALA A 38 18.14 -10.71 -14.96
C ALA A 38 19.40 -10.25 -14.18
N SER A 39 20.37 -9.62 -14.87
CA SER A 39 21.55 -9.01 -14.25
C SER A 39 21.22 -7.82 -13.35
N SER A 40 20.34 -6.90 -13.78
CA SER A 40 19.88 -5.77 -12.97
C SER A 40 19.09 -6.24 -11.75
N GLN A 41 18.24 -7.25 -11.92
CA GLN A 41 17.53 -7.86 -10.79
C GLN A 41 18.53 -8.47 -9.79
N ALA A 42 19.49 -9.26 -10.26
CA ALA A 42 20.51 -9.89 -9.42
C ALA A 42 21.37 -8.84 -8.69
N SER A 43 21.73 -7.74 -9.37
CA SER A 43 22.47 -6.63 -8.77
C SER A 43 21.66 -5.95 -7.66
N ILE A 44 20.36 -5.70 -7.87
CA ILE A 44 19.50 -5.10 -6.85
C ILE A 44 19.35 -6.03 -5.63
N VAL A 45 19.18 -7.34 -5.87
CA VAL A 45 19.12 -8.34 -4.79
C VAL A 45 20.42 -8.37 -4.00
N HIS A 46 21.57 -8.35 -4.69
CA HIS A 46 22.88 -8.30 -4.05
C HIS A 46 23.05 -7.03 -3.21
N ASP A 47 22.70 -5.85 -3.75
CA ASP A 47 22.76 -4.58 -3.04
C ASP A 47 21.90 -4.58 -1.77
N ILE A 48 20.71 -5.19 -1.83
CA ILE A 48 19.82 -5.33 -0.67
C ILE A 48 20.42 -6.28 0.37
N GLN A 49 20.99 -7.41 -0.07
CA GLN A 49 21.66 -8.37 0.82
C GLN A 49 22.85 -7.74 1.53
N GLU A 50 23.69 -7.00 0.81
CA GLU A 50 24.84 -6.27 1.38
C GLU A 50 24.39 -5.21 2.41
N MET A 51 23.23 -4.58 2.19
CA MET A 51 22.67 -3.58 3.11
C MET A 51 21.96 -4.18 4.32
N THR A 52 21.61 -5.47 4.31
CA THR A 52 20.84 -6.14 5.37
C THR A 52 21.43 -5.95 6.78
N PRO A 53 22.71 -6.23 7.05
CA PRO A 53 23.28 -6.05 8.38
C PRO A 53 23.25 -4.58 8.86
N ILE A 54 23.37 -3.62 7.93
CA ILE A 54 23.29 -2.19 8.23
C ILE A 54 21.86 -1.81 8.64
N LEU A 55 20.85 -2.36 7.96
CA LEU A 55 19.45 -2.14 8.28
C LEU A 55 19.08 -2.74 9.65
N THR A 56 19.59 -3.94 9.97
CA THR A 56 19.41 -4.55 11.30
C THR A 56 20.03 -3.69 12.40
N GLY A 57 21.23 -3.13 12.18
CA GLY A 57 21.85 -2.19 13.11
C GLY A 57 21.04 -0.90 13.28
N LEU A 58 20.47 -0.36 12.20
CA LEU A 58 19.57 0.80 12.28
C LEU A 58 18.29 0.50 13.05
N MET A 59 17.71 -0.69 12.91
CA MET A 59 16.54 -1.12 13.70
C MET A 59 16.86 -1.10 15.20
N GLN A 60 17.96 -1.73 15.61
CA GLN A 60 18.38 -1.73 17.02
C GLN A 60 18.64 -0.31 17.55
N LYS A 61 19.24 0.55 16.72
CA LYS A 61 19.48 1.96 17.06
C LYS A 61 18.18 2.73 17.30
N TRP A 62 17.15 2.46 16.51
CA TRP A 62 15.83 3.10 16.66
C TRP A 62 14.99 2.54 17.80
N GLU A 63 15.19 1.28 18.20
CA GLU A 63 14.57 0.73 19.41
C GLU A 63 15.05 1.47 20.66
N VAL A 64 16.35 1.79 20.73
CA VAL A 64 16.92 2.54 21.86
C VAL A 64 16.60 4.03 21.77
N ASN A 65 16.67 4.62 20.57
CA ASN A 65 16.36 6.03 20.35
C ASN A 65 15.56 6.22 19.04
N PRO A 66 14.24 6.40 19.13
CA PRO A 66 13.38 6.59 17.96
C PRO A 66 13.76 7.80 17.08
N ASN A 67 14.44 8.79 17.65
CA ASN A 67 14.86 10.01 16.95
C ASN A 67 16.31 9.93 16.42
N ALA A 68 16.96 8.76 16.53
CA ALA A 68 18.32 8.58 16.05
C ALA A 68 18.42 8.79 14.53
N LYS A 69 19.41 9.57 14.12
CA LYS A 69 19.69 9.82 12.70
C LYS A 69 20.77 8.87 12.16
N PRO A 70 20.75 8.58 10.84
CA PRO A 70 21.86 7.91 10.17
C PRO A 70 23.12 8.78 10.26
N SER A 71 24.14 8.30 10.95
CA SER A 71 25.41 8.97 11.17
C SER A 71 26.46 8.49 10.16
N GLY A 72 26.52 7.19 9.89
CA GLY A 72 27.53 6.56 9.03
C GLY A 72 27.30 6.76 7.54
N LYS A 73 28.37 6.71 6.73
CA LYS A 73 28.28 6.72 5.25
C LYS A 73 27.43 5.54 4.75
N ALA A 74 27.62 4.36 5.34
CA ALA A 74 26.89 3.14 5.01
C ALA A 74 25.39 3.25 5.36
N GLU A 75 25.06 3.72 6.57
CA GLU A 75 23.68 3.97 7.00
C GLU A 75 22.98 4.98 6.09
N LYS A 76 23.67 6.08 5.72
CA LYS A 76 23.13 7.08 4.79
C LYS A 76 22.91 6.52 3.39
N LYS A 77 23.79 5.64 2.90
CA LYS A 77 23.61 4.94 1.62
C LYS A 77 22.39 4.03 1.67
N ALA A 78 22.24 3.22 2.73
CA ALA A 78 21.09 2.34 2.92
C ALA A 78 19.76 3.11 2.94
N MET A 79 19.70 4.22 3.68
CA MET A 79 18.50 5.08 3.71
C MET A 79 18.15 5.67 2.34
N ARG A 80 19.14 6.16 1.58
CA ARG A 80 18.91 6.65 0.22
C ARG A 80 18.37 5.57 -0.71
N THR A 81 18.84 4.33 -0.57
CA THR A 81 18.34 3.19 -1.34
C THR A 81 16.89 2.86 -0.96
N LEU A 82 16.57 2.84 0.33
CA LEU A 82 15.19 2.67 0.80
C LEU A 82 14.26 3.79 0.32
N ASP A 83 14.72 5.04 0.31
CA ASP A 83 13.94 6.17 -0.20
C ASP A 83 13.64 6.02 -1.70
N LYS A 84 14.60 5.55 -2.50
CA LYS A 84 14.36 5.20 -3.92
C LYS A 84 13.30 4.12 -4.06
N LEU A 85 13.36 3.08 -3.23
CA LEU A 85 12.37 2.01 -3.22
C LEU A 85 10.98 2.53 -2.81
N LYS A 86 10.93 3.45 -1.85
CA LYS A 86 9.71 4.11 -1.37
C LYS A 86 9.04 4.96 -2.46
N LEU A 87 9.83 5.60 -3.33
CA LEU A 87 9.29 6.34 -4.49
C LEU A 87 8.58 5.42 -5.48
N MET A 88 9.10 4.21 -5.69
CA MET A 88 8.46 3.19 -6.56
C MET A 88 7.23 2.57 -5.91
N ALA A 89 7.15 2.59 -4.57
CA ALA A 89 6.03 1.97 -3.85
C ALA A 89 4.69 2.56 -4.30
N LYS A 90 4.57 3.85 -4.61
CA LYS A 90 3.29 4.46 -5.02
C LYS A 90 2.68 3.81 -6.27
N ASP A 91 3.51 3.28 -7.16
CA ASP A 91 3.11 2.68 -8.44
C ASP A 91 2.78 1.18 -8.27
N LEU A 92 3.20 0.58 -7.15
CA LEU A 92 2.86 -0.79 -6.78
C LEU A 92 1.48 -0.83 -6.11
N LYS A 93 0.46 -1.29 -6.85
CA LYS A 93 -0.89 -1.51 -6.31
C LYS A 93 -0.85 -2.33 -5.02
N GLY A 94 -1.53 -1.83 -3.99
CA GLY A 94 -1.62 -2.47 -2.66
C GLY A 94 -0.52 -2.08 -1.68
N SER A 95 0.56 -1.43 -2.13
CA SER A 95 1.59 -0.89 -1.24
C SER A 95 1.05 0.22 -0.32
N SER A 96 1.84 0.58 0.69
CA SER A 96 1.54 1.74 1.55
C SER A 96 1.48 3.05 0.75
N GLY A 97 2.40 3.26 -0.19
CA GLY A 97 2.43 4.43 -1.07
C GLY A 97 1.20 4.53 -1.98
N TYR A 98 0.79 3.41 -2.57
CA TYR A 98 -0.41 3.34 -3.42
C TYR A 98 -1.68 3.65 -2.61
N LYS A 99 -1.81 3.05 -1.42
CA LYS A 99 -2.92 3.32 -0.50
C LYS A 99 -2.97 4.81 -0.09
N GLN A 100 -1.83 5.43 0.17
CA GLN A 100 -1.76 6.86 0.46
C GLN A 100 -2.21 7.72 -0.72
N CYS A 101 -1.74 7.39 -1.94
CA CYS A 101 -2.15 8.09 -3.16
C CYS A 101 -3.67 8.02 -3.38
N ARG A 102 -4.26 6.82 -3.26
CA ARG A 102 -5.71 6.62 -3.33
C ARG A 102 -6.48 7.42 -2.28
N ARG A 103 -5.99 7.46 -1.03
CA ARG A 103 -6.61 8.30 0.02
C ARG A 103 -6.55 9.78 -0.34
N ASN A 104 -5.46 10.24 -0.95
CA ASN A 104 -5.34 11.62 -1.42
C ASN A 104 -6.29 11.93 -2.59
N GLU A 105 -6.48 11.00 -3.53
CA GLU A 105 -7.47 11.14 -4.61
C GLU A 105 -8.90 11.25 -4.07
N ILE A 106 -9.27 10.38 -3.10
CA ILE A 106 -10.59 10.45 -2.45
C ILE A 106 -10.77 11.83 -1.79
N ARG A 107 -9.77 12.32 -1.04
CA ARG A 107 -9.82 13.67 -0.44
C ARG A 107 -9.95 14.77 -1.48
N ALA A 108 -9.23 14.68 -2.60
CA ALA A 108 -9.32 15.65 -3.68
C ALA A 108 -10.71 15.67 -4.33
N MET A 109 -11.32 14.49 -4.55
CA MET A 109 -12.69 14.40 -5.06
C MET A 109 -13.71 14.98 -4.08
N MET A 110 -13.61 14.65 -2.79
CA MET A 110 -14.49 15.20 -1.75
C MET A 110 -14.41 16.73 -1.69
N LYS A 111 -13.19 17.29 -1.76
CA LYS A 111 -12.96 18.74 -1.81
C LYS A 111 -13.56 19.37 -3.07
N LYS A 112 -13.41 18.74 -4.23
CA LYS A 112 -13.95 19.22 -5.52
C LYS A 112 -15.48 19.17 -5.55
N MET A 113 -16.09 18.15 -4.99
CA MET A 113 -17.54 17.93 -5.01
C MET A 113 -18.26 18.57 -3.81
N ALA A 114 -17.55 19.37 -3.01
CA ALA A 114 -18.07 20.00 -1.79
C ALA A 114 -18.81 19.02 -0.87
N THR A 115 -18.35 17.76 -0.82
CA THR A 115 -18.99 16.72 -0.02
C THR A 115 -18.30 16.68 1.34
N PRO A 116 -18.93 17.18 2.43
CA PRO A 116 -18.35 17.05 3.76
C PRO A 116 -18.43 15.57 4.15
N ALA A 117 -17.30 14.87 4.13
CA ALA A 117 -17.24 13.49 4.59
C ALA A 117 -16.37 13.40 5.83
N LEU A 118 -17.03 13.33 6.98
CA LEU A 118 -16.44 12.92 8.24
C LEU A 118 -16.61 11.39 8.35
N PHE A 119 -15.57 10.65 8.00
CA PHE A 119 -15.54 9.20 8.21
C PHE A 119 -14.96 8.91 9.59
N ILE A 120 -15.84 8.70 10.57
CA ILE A 120 -15.46 8.14 11.87
C ILE A 120 -15.64 6.63 11.76
N THR A 121 -14.53 5.90 11.73
CA THR A 121 -14.56 4.46 11.96
C THR A 121 -14.34 4.26 13.45
N LEU A 122 -15.43 4.09 14.19
CA LEU A 122 -15.36 3.58 15.54
C LEU A 122 -15.03 2.09 15.40
N ASN A 123 -13.85 1.69 15.86
CA ASN A 123 -13.50 0.29 16.06
C ASN A 123 -13.43 0.03 17.57
N PRO A 124 -14.59 0.05 18.25
CA PRO A 124 -14.67 -0.24 19.68
C PRO A 124 -14.10 -1.64 19.93
N ALA A 125 -13.32 -1.80 21.00
CA ALA A 125 -12.92 -3.13 21.44
C ALA A 125 -14.16 -3.81 22.04
N ASP A 126 -14.58 -4.94 21.48
CA ASP A 126 -15.80 -5.68 21.84
C ASP A 126 -15.95 -5.98 23.35
N ILE A 127 -14.85 -5.96 24.10
CA ILE A 127 -14.79 -6.38 25.51
C ILE A 127 -14.93 -5.19 26.49
N CYS A 128 -14.71 -3.94 26.06
CA CYS A 128 -14.61 -2.82 27.00
C CYS A 128 -15.23 -1.50 26.55
N ASP A 129 -15.90 -1.43 25.39
CA ASP A 129 -16.42 -0.16 24.89
C ASP A 129 -17.87 0.12 25.35
N PRO A 130 -18.11 1.13 26.22
CA PRO A 130 -19.45 1.47 26.71
C PRO A 130 -20.43 1.88 25.60
N LEU A 131 -19.92 2.39 24.48
CA LEU A 131 -20.76 2.81 23.34
C LEU A 131 -21.41 1.61 22.64
N LEU A 132 -20.74 0.46 22.57
CA LEU A 132 -21.32 -0.77 22.01
C LEU A 132 -22.41 -1.34 22.91
N GLY A 133 -22.23 -1.29 24.24
CA GLY A 133 -23.26 -1.71 25.19
C GLY A 133 -24.52 -0.87 25.05
N ALA A 134 -24.37 0.46 25.04
CA ALA A 134 -25.49 1.39 24.93
C ALA A 134 -26.23 1.31 23.57
N MET A 135 -25.51 1.10 22.45
CA MET A 135 -26.13 0.95 21.13
C MET A 135 -26.68 -0.46 20.87
N GLY A 136 -26.16 -1.47 21.56
CA GLY A 136 -26.60 -2.87 21.49
C GLY A 136 -27.84 -3.18 22.33
N GLY A 137 -28.35 -2.22 23.11
CA GLY A 137 -29.56 -2.39 23.91
C GLY A 137 -29.34 -3.09 25.25
N VAL A 138 -28.15 -2.95 25.85
CA VAL A 138 -27.90 -3.29 27.26
C VAL A 138 -27.83 -2.02 28.09
#